data_AF-A0A6G9ATM5-F1
#
_entry.id   AF-A0A6G9ATM5-F1
#
_cell.length_a   1.000
_cell.length_b   1.000
_cell.length_c   1.000
_cell.angle_alpha   90.00
_cell.angle_beta   90.00
_cell.angle_gamma   90.00
#
_symmetry.space_group_name_H-M   'P 1'
#
loop_
_entity.id
_entity.type
_entity.pdbx_description
1 polymer ?
#
loop_
_entity_poly.entity_id
_entity_poly.type
_entity_poly.pdbx_seq_one_letter_code
_entity_poly.pdbx_strand_id
1 'polypeptide(L)'
;MSKTITHSSKRLNVLGYAYKNATVANQLRFKAELLEAGERDKANYWRAFRDVWQYSEYIGKAPFVIVVIADEVLDFENQPISELPL
;
A
#
# COMPACT_ATOMS: atom_id res chain seq x y z
N MET A 1 16.81 27.36 20.41
CA MET A 1 15.48 26.71 20.26
C MET A 1 15.64 25.49 19.38
N SER A 2 15.78 24.31 19.99
CA SER A 2 15.92 23.05 19.25
C SER A 2 14.57 22.66 18.66
N LYS A 3 14.46 22.63 17.33
CA LYS A 3 13.30 22.07 16.65
C LYS A 3 13.34 20.56 16.82
N THR A 4 12.60 20.02 17.78
CA THR A 4 12.36 18.59 17.87
C THR A 4 11.51 18.20 16.67
N ILE A 5 12.15 17.68 15.62
CA ILE A 5 11.45 17.03 14.52
C ILE A 5 10.91 15.73 15.11
N THR A 6 9.69 15.77 15.65
CA THR A 6 8.93 14.56 15.93
C THR A 6 8.68 13.90 14.59
N HIS A 7 9.52 12.92 14.23
CA HIS A 7 9.20 11.94 13.22
C HIS A 7 7.97 11.19 13.72
N SER A 8 6.78 11.73 13.44
CA SER A 8 5.53 10.97 13.53
C SER A 8 5.76 9.72 12.68
N SER A 9 5.88 8.57 13.35
CA SER A 9 5.94 7.28 12.67
C SER A 9 4.66 7.17 11.87
N LYS A 10 4.78 7.42 10.57
CA LYS A 10 3.66 7.40 9.62
C LYS A 10 2.91 6.09 9.81
N ARG A 11 1.67 6.17 10.27
CA ARG A 11 0.81 4.99 10.42
C ARG A 11 0.50 4.49 9.02
N LEU A 12 0.68 3.19 8.82
CA LEU A 12 0.26 2.54 7.58
C LEU A 12 -1.26 2.56 7.54
N ASN A 13 -1.84 2.70 6.35
CA ASN A 13 -3.26 2.42 6.15
C ASN A 13 -3.47 0.91 5.90
N VAL A 14 -4.72 0.49 5.69
CA VAL A 14 -5.05 -0.94 5.52
C VAL A 14 -4.26 -1.61 4.41
N LEU A 15 -4.09 -0.96 3.25
CA LEU A 15 -3.28 -1.49 2.14
C LEU A 15 -1.80 -1.63 2.51
N GLY A 16 -1.26 -0.65 3.25
CA GLY A 16 0.11 -0.70 3.75
C GLY A 16 0.33 -1.83 4.75
N TYR A 17 -0.63 -2.09 5.64
CA TYR A 17 -0.60 -3.23 6.55
C TYR A 17 -0.73 -4.55 5.80
N ALA A 18 -1.63 -4.65 4.83
CA ALA A 18 -1.80 -5.86 4.02
C ALA A 18 -0.50 -6.23 3.31
N TYR A 19 0.17 -5.24 2.68
CA TYR A 19 1.47 -5.46 2.06
C TYR A 19 2.56 -5.86 3.06
N LYS A 20 2.63 -5.17 4.21
CA LYS A 20 3.64 -5.46 5.24
C LYS A 20 3.48 -6.86 5.85
N ASN A 21 2.25 -7.30 6.05
CA ASN A 21 1.93 -8.59 6.68
C ASN A 21 1.96 -9.75 5.68
N ALA A 22 1.90 -9.48 4.39
CA ALA A 22 2.00 -10.49 3.35
C ALA A 22 3.38 -11.20 3.35
N THR A 23 3.41 -12.44 2.89
CA THR A 23 4.65 -13.19 2.69
C THR A 23 5.59 -12.46 1.73
N VAL A 24 6.89 -12.71 1.82
CA VAL A 24 7.88 -12.13 0.89
C VAL A 24 7.52 -12.44 -0.57
N ALA A 25 6.99 -13.64 -0.85
CA ALA A 25 6.54 -14.03 -2.17
C ALA A 25 5.38 -13.13 -2.67
N ASN A 26 4.37 -12.89 -1.83
CA ASN A 26 3.24 -12.04 -2.20
C ASN A 26 3.63 -10.56 -2.30
N GLN A 27 4.55 -10.08 -1.46
CA GLN A 27 5.11 -8.72 -1.60
C GLN A 27 5.82 -8.53 -2.94
N LEU A 28 6.65 -9.50 -3.34
CA LEU A 28 7.35 -9.46 -4.62
C LEU A 28 6.37 -9.56 -5.80
N ARG A 29 5.39 -10.44 -5.72
CA ARG A 29 4.34 -10.59 -6.74
C ARG A 29 3.53 -9.30 -6.88
N PHE A 30 3.08 -8.71 -5.79
CA PHE A 30 2.32 -7.47 -5.80
C PHE A 30 3.10 -6.33 -6.44
N LYS A 31 4.39 -6.20 -6.08
CA LYS A 31 5.28 -5.21 -6.71
C LYS A 31 5.44 -5.47 -8.21
N ALA A 32 5.60 -6.73 -8.63
CA ALA A 32 5.75 -7.08 -10.03
C ALA A 32 4.50 -6.72 -10.85
N GLU A 33 3.31 -7.08 -10.36
CA GLU A 33 2.04 -6.78 -11.03
C GLU A 33 1.77 -5.27 -11.13
N LEU A 34 2.12 -4.49 -10.10
CA LEU A 34 2.04 -3.02 -10.17
C LEU A 34 3.01 -2.41 -11.20
N LEU A 35 4.19 -2.99 -11.38
CA LEU A 35 5.14 -2.53 -12.39
C LEU A 35 4.64 -2.87 -13.80
N GLU A 36 4.14 -4.09 -14.01
CA GLU A 36 3.59 -4.54 -15.28
C GLU A 36 2.35 -3.73 -15.69
N ALA A 37 1.40 -3.52 -14.77
CA ALA A 37 0.26 -2.65 -15.02
C ALA A 37 0.69 -1.20 -15.32
N GLY A 38 1.74 -0.74 -14.64
CA GLY A 38 2.31 0.58 -14.86
C GLY A 38 2.92 0.75 -16.26
N GLU A 39 3.59 -0.28 -16.77
CA GLU A 39 4.12 -0.29 -18.13
C GLU A 39 3.00 -0.22 -19.18
N ARG A 40 1.93 -1.01 -18.98
CA ARG A 40 0.76 -1.02 -19.88
C ARG A 40 0.05 0.32 -19.92
N ASP A 41 -0.17 0.93 -18.77
CA ASP A 41 -0.99 2.13 -18.64
C ASP A 41 -0.15 3.43 -18.69
N LYS A 42 1.17 3.31 -18.89
CA LYS A 42 2.17 4.40 -18.85
C LYS A 42 2.11 5.20 -17.55
N ALA A 43 1.90 4.51 -16.43
CA ALA A 43 1.79 5.07 -15.09
C ALA A 43 2.81 4.42 -14.14
N ASN A 44 3.16 5.09 -13.04
CA ASN A 44 4.03 4.49 -12.02
C ASN A 44 3.21 4.04 -10.81
N TYR A 45 2.49 2.93 -10.95
CA TYR A 45 1.62 2.44 -9.87
C TYR A 45 2.38 1.98 -8.64
N TRP A 46 3.61 1.49 -8.78
CA TRP A 46 4.46 1.20 -7.62
C TRP A 46 4.77 2.46 -6.81
N ARG A 47 5.11 3.55 -7.49
CA ARG A 47 5.33 4.84 -6.82
C ARG A 47 4.03 5.37 -6.22
N ALA A 48 2.91 5.32 -6.97
CA ALA A 48 1.61 5.76 -6.47
C ALA A 48 1.19 4.98 -5.21
N PHE A 49 1.37 3.66 -5.18
CA PHE A 49 1.16 2.82 -4.00
C PHE A 49 2.04 3.30 -2.82
N ARG A 50 3.34 3.50 -3.07
CA ARG A 50 4.28 4.03 -2.08
C ARG A 50 4.01 5.46 -1.65
N ASP A 51 3.30 6.26 -2.42
CA ASP A 51 2.94 7.63 -2.02
C ASP A 51 1.66 7.59 -1.18
N VAL A 52 0.68 6.75 -1.57
CA VAL A 52 -0.54 6.48 -0.80
C VAL A 52 -0.20 5.89 0.58
N TRP A 53 0.75 4.95 0.68
CA TRP A 53 1.10 4.28 1.95
C TRP A 53 1.83 5.16 2.97
N GLN A 54 2.44 6.28 2.52
CA GLN A 54 3.37 7.09 3.32
C GLN A 54 2.79 8.46 3.63
N TYR A 55 1.79 8.91 2.88
CA TYR A 55 1.32 10.30 2.95
C TYR A 55 -0.20 10.45 2.94
N SER A 56 -0.98 9.37 2.75
CA SER A 56 -2.45 9.45 2.76
C SER A 56 -3.08 8.58 3.84
N GLU A 57 -3.77 9.21 4.79
CA GLU A 57 -4.66 8.54 5.75
C GLU A 57 -5.85 7.87 5.05
N TYR A 58 -6.26 8.40 3.88
CA TYR A 58 -7.44 7.93 3.15
C TYR A 58 -7.06 7.17 1.88
N ILE A 59 -7.56 5.94 1.76
CA ILE A 59 -7.36 5.04 0.60
C ILE A 59 -8.10 5.55 -0.66
N GLY A 60 -9.10 6.44 -0.51
CA GLY A 60 -9.96 6.92 -1.60
C GLY A 60 -9.27 7.68 -2.75
N LYS A 61 -7.96 7.94 -2.66
CA LYS A 61 -7.14 8.50 -3.76
C LYS A 61 -6.26 7.47 -4.46
N ALA A 62 -6.26 6.21 -4.02
CA ALA A 62 -5.52 5.15 -4.67
C ALA A 62 -6.13 4.88 -6.05
N PRO A 63 -5.32 4.84 -7.13
CA PRO A 63 -5.76 4.31 -8.41
C PRO A 63 -6.43 2.94 -8.24
N PHE A 64 -7.59 2.73 -8.88
CA PHE A 64 -8.38 1.51 -8.76
C PHE A 64 -7.57 0.23 -9.03
N VAL A 65 -6.66 0.27 -10.02
CA VAL A 65 -5.71 -0.81 -10.34
C VAL A 65 -4.93 -1.30 -9.11
N ILE A 66 -4.51 -0.40 -8.21
CA ILE A 66 -3.74 -0.77 -7.02
C ILE A 66 -4.61 -1.57 -6.04
N VAL A 67 -5.89 -1.20 -5.92
CA VAL A 67 -6.84 -1.88 -5.02
C VAL A 67 -7.16 -3.28 -5.53
N VAL A 68 -7.42 -3.43 -6.83
CA VAL A 68 -7.70 -4.75 -7.44
C VAL A 68 -6.51 -5.70 -7.28
N ILE A 69 -5.30 -5.25 -7.61
CA ILE A 69 -4.09 -6.07 -7.48
C ILE A 69 -3.80 -6.39 -6.00
N ALA A 70 -4.15 -5.49 -5.07
CA ALA A 70 -3.97 -5.74 -3.64
C ALA A 70 -4.93 -6.81 -3.14
N ASP A 71 -6.16 -6.80 -3.62
CA ASP A 71 -7.13 -7.86 -3.31
C ASP A 71 -6.68 -9.23 -3.83
N GLU A 72 -6.27 -9.29 -5.11
CA GLU A 72 -5.85 -10.54 -5.76
C GLU A 72 -4.56 -11.16 -5.20
N VAL A 73 -3.62 -10.32 -4.73
CA VAL A 73 -2.26 -10.77 -4.35
C VAL A 73 -2.00 -10.74 -2.85
N LEU A 74 -2.53 -9.73 -2.15
CA LEU A 74 -2.30 -9.55 -0.72
C LEU A 74 -3.44 -10.13 0.13
N ASP A 75 -4.49 -10.66 -0.51
CA ASP A 75 -5.68 -11.22 0.11
C ASP A 75 -6.31 -10.22 1.10
N PHE A 76 -6.39 -8.97 0.65
CA PHE A 76 -6.75 -7.81 1.45
C PHE A 76 -8.14 -7.96 2.09
N GLU A 77 -9.11 -8.56 1.39
CA GLU A 77 -10.47 -8.77 1.92
C GLU A 77 -10.55 -9.86 3.02
N ASN A 78 -9.58 -10.78 3.11
CA ASN A 78 -9.58 -11.87 4.09
C ASN A 78 -8.73 -11.59 5.34
N GLN A 79 -8.14 -10.39 5.47
CA GLN A 79 -7.37 -10.04 6.66
C GLN A 79 -8.30 -9.70 7.83
N PRO A 80 -8.06 -10.25 9.04
CA PRO A 80 -8.93 -10.03 10.18
C PRO A 80 -8.96 -8.54 10.55
N ILE A 81 -10.14 -7.93 10.46
CA ILE A 81 -10.40 -6.50 10.72
C ILE A 81 -9.93 -6.09 12.14
N SER A 82 -9.81 -7.04 13.07
CA SER A 82 -9.38 -6.83 14.45
C SER A 82 -7.95 -6.31 14.63
N GLU A 83 -7.09 -6.39 13.60
CA GLU A 83 -5.67 -5.94 13.69
C GLU A 83 -5.41 -4.59 13.01
N LEU A 84 -6.42 -4.00 12.39
CA LEU A 84 -6.29 -2.71 11.72
C LEU A 84 -6.64 -1.59 12.70
N PRO A 85 -5.75 -0.59 12.92
CA PRO A 85 -6.11 0.55 13.73
C PRO A 85 -7.25 1.31 13.04
N LEU A 86 -8.36 1.51 13.79
CA LEU A 86 -9.48 2.39 13.45
C LEU A 86 -9.00 3.79 13.04
#